data_AF-A0A8S3EKL8-F1
#
_entry.id   AF-A0A8S3EKL8-F1
#
_cell.length_a   1.000
_cell.length_b   1.000
_cell.length_c   1.000
_cell.angle_alpha   90.00
_cell.angle_beta   90.00
_cell.angle_gamma   90.00
#
_symmetry.space_group_name_H-M   'P 1'
#
loop_
_entity.id
_entity.type
_entity.pdbx_description
1 polymer ?
#
loop_
_entity_poly.entity_id
_entity_poly.type
_entity_poly.pdbx_seq_one_letter_code
_entity_poly.pdbx_strand_id
1 'polypeptide(L)' 'AADLRYVEEAARQIAHTATSNKIVVEKSTVPVKACESIKTILKTNKRPGVSYQVLSNPEFLAEGSAIHDLLA' A
#
# COMPACT_ATOMS: atom_id res chain seq x y z
N ALA A 1 -17.80 -7.58 2.35
CA ALA A 1 -16.34 -7.64 2.20
C ALA A 1 -15.83 -6.20 2.05
N ALA A 2 -14.66 -5.88 2.60
CA ALA A 2 -14.09 -4.54 2.44
C ALA A 2 -13.79 -4.25 0.97
N ASP A 3 -14.02 -3.00 0.57
CA ASP A 3 -13.89 -2.54 -0.80
C ASP A 3 -12.42 -2.20 -1.11
N LEU A 4 -11.80 -2.99 -1.99
CA LEU A 4 -10.39 -2.82 -2.38
C LEU A 4 -10.19 -1.82 -3.52
N ARG A 5 -11.25 -1.26 -4.12
CA ARG A 5 -11.15 -0.41 -5.32
C ARG A 5 -10.15 0.73 -5.16
N TYR A 6 -10.17 1.41 -4.02
CA TYR A 6 -9.27 2.53 -3.75
C TYR A 6 -7.80 2.10 -3.59
N VAL A 7 -7.58 0.95 -2.96
CA VAL A 7 -6.24 0.37 -2.77
C VAL A 7 -5.65 -0.06 -4.10
N GLU A 8 -6.46 -0.70 -4.95
CA GLU A 8 -6.06 -1.14 -6.29
C GLU A 8 -5.76 0.05 -7.22
N GLU A 9 -6.59 1.09 -7.17
CA GLU A 9 -6.39 2.31 -7.95
C GLU A 9 -5.08 3.02 -7.53
N ALA A 10 -4.83 3.15 -6.23
CA ALA A 10 -3.56 3.69 -5.73
C ALA A 10 -2.36 2.86 -6.22
N ALA A 11 -2.45 1.53 -6.18
CA ALA A 11 -1.40 0.65 -6.69
C ALA A 11 -1.14 0.84 -8.20
N ARG A 12 -2.19 1.06 -9.01
CA ARG A 12 -2.07 1.36 -10.45
C ARG A 12 -1.38 2.70 -10.68
N GLN A 13 -1.75 3.73 -9.93
CA GLN A 13 -1.13 5.05 -10.03
C GLN A 13 0.36 5.02 -9.64
N ILE A 14 0.72 4.29 -8.58
CA ILE A 14 2.13 4.07 -8.21
C ILE A 14 2.88 3.38 -9.36
N ALA A 15 2.33 2.29 -9.92
CA ALA A 15 2.98 1.58 -11.02
C ALA A 15 3.20 2.46 -12.25
N HIS A 16 2.22 3.33 -12.56
CA HIS A 16 2.28 4.23 -13.69
C HIS A 16 3.28 5.38 -13.49
N THR A 17 3.42 5.91 -12.28
CA THR A 17 4.20 7.12 -12.00
C THR A 17 5.64 6.85 -11.56
N ALA A 18 5.92 5.69 -10.93
CA ALA A 18 7.23 5.42 -10.37
C ALA A 18 8.31 5.24 -11.46
N THR A 19 9.39 6.02 -11.33
CA THR A 19 10.54 6.04 -12.26
C THR A 19 11.77 5.31 -11.73
N SER A 20 11.74 4.85 -10.48
CA SER A 20 12.82 4.13 -9.81
C SER A 20 12.26 3.19 -8.76
N ASN A 21 13.09 2.28 -8.23
CA ASN A 21 12.68 1.28 -7.23
C ASN A 21 11.96 1.91 -6.02
N LYS A 22 10.94 1.23 -5.50
CA LYS A 22 10.13 1.69 -4.36
C LYS A 22 9.83 0.59 -3.36
N ILE A 23 9.63 0.99 -2.11
CA ILE A 23 8.93 0.20 -1.09
C ILE A 23 7.53 0.78 -0.96
N VAL A 24 6.51 -0.05 -1.12
CA VAL A 24 5.10 0.30 -0.98
C VAL A 24 4.60 -0.31 0.32
N VAL A 25 4.10 0.53 1.21
CA VAL A 25 3.63 0.11 2.54
C VAL A 25 2.11 0.26 2.60
N GLU A 26 1.43 -0.87 2.77
CA GLU A 26 0.00 -0.94 3.04
C GLU A 26 -0.21 -0.66 4.54
N LYS A 27 -1.03 0.33 4.86
CA LYS A 27 -1.22 0.87 6.22
C LYS A 27 -2.63 0.58 6.75
N SER A 28 -3.63 0.68 5.87
CA SER A 28 -5.03 0.74 6.24
C SER A 28 -5.54 -0.57 6.87
N THR A 29 -6.69 -0.50 7.53
CA THR A 29 -7.40 -1.71 7.97
C THR A 29 -8.07 -2.39 6.78
N VAL A 30 -7.26 -3.08 5.97
CA VAL A 30 -7.69 -3.80 4.77
C VAL A 30 -7.84 -5.30 5.06
N PRO A 31 -8.66 -6.02 4.28
CA PRO A 31 -8.84 -7.44 4.47
C PRO A 31 -7.53 -8.19 4.18
N VAL A 32 -7.40 -9.35 4.83
CA VAL A 32 -6.33 -10.32 4.56
C VAL A 32 -6.28 -10.55 3.04
N LYS A 33 -5.09 -10.42 2.44
CA LYS A 33 -4.77 -10.50 0.99
C LYS A 33 -4.71 -9.19 0.20
N ALA A 34 -5.01 -8.03 0.78
CA ALA A 34 -4.84 -6.75 0.07
C ALA A 34 -3.38 -6.55 -0.44
N CYS A 35 -2.38 -6.92 0.36
CA CYS A 35 -0.97 -6.92 -0.06
C CYS A 35 -0.68 -7.80 -1.28
N GLU A 36 -1.36 -8.94 -1.43
CA GLU A 36 -1.21 -9.82 -2.59
C GLU A 36 -1.77 -9.15 -3.86
N SER A 37 -2.93 -8.50 -3.74
CA SER A 37 -3.53 -7.70 -4.83
C SER A 37 -2.62 -6.56 -5.24
N ILE A 38 -2.10 -5.76 -4.29
CA ILE A 38 -1.17 -4.66 -4.55
C ILE A 38 0.08 -5.19 -5.28
N LYS A 39 0.69 -6.27 -4.76
CA LYS A 39 1.89 -6.87 -5.35
C LYS A 39 1.65 -7.35 -6.77
N THR A 40 0.48 -7.93 -7.04
CA THR A 40 0.08 -8.39 -8.37
C THR A 40 -0.07 -7.21 -9.34
N ILE A 41 -0.77 -6.15 -8.92
CA ILE A 41 -0.96 -4.94 -9.73
C ILE A 41 0.37 -4.28 -10.06
N LEU A 42 1.23 -4.07 -9.06
CA LEU A 42 2.54 -3.45 -9.24
C LEU A 42 3.44 -4.29 -10.17
N LYS A 43 3.43 -5.62 -10.03
CA LYS A 43 4.24 -6.52 -10.87
C LYS A 43 3.78 -6.52 -12.32
N THR A 44 2.47 -6.50 -12.57
CA THR A 44 1.90 -6.53 -13.93
C THR A 44 2.02 -5.20 -14.66
N ASN A 45 2.05 -4.07 -13.94
CA ASN A 45 2.07 -2.73 -14.54
C ASN A 45 3.41 -2.00 -14.37
N LYS A 46 4.49 -2.71 -13.98
CA LYS A 46 5.79 -2.06 -13.73
C LYS A 46 6.43 -1.52 -15.01
N ARG A 47 7.11 -0.38 -14.89
CA ARG A 47 8.02 0.12 -15.93
C ARG A 47 9.30 -0.73 -15.99
N PRO A 48 9.95 -0.86 -17.16
CA PRO A 48 11.24 -1.52 -17.28
C PRO A 48 12.27 -0.91 -16.32
N GLY A 49 13.05 -1.76 -15.65
CA GLY A 49 14.07 -1.32 -14.68
C GLY A 49 13.53 -0.90 -13.31
N VAL A 50 12.22 -0.89 -13.08
CA VAL A 50 11.62 -0.58 -11.77
C VAL A 50 11.23 -1.86 -11.04
N SER A 51 11.55 -1.92 -9.74
CA SER A 51 11.16 -2.99 -8.82
C SER A 51 10.45 -2.44 -7.59
N TYR A 52 9.57 -3.27 -7.02
CA TYR A 52 8.74 -2.92 -5.87
C TYR A 52 8.89 -3.97 -4.77
N GLN A 53 8.99 -3.49 -3.53
CA GLN A 53 8.78 -4.31 -2.34
C GLN A 53 7.45 -3.88 -1.71
N VAL A 54 6.63 -4.84 -1.27
CA VAL A 54 5.33 -4.56 -0.68
C VAL A 54 5.36 -5.05 0.76
N LEU A 55 5.08 -4.16 1.70
CA LEU A 55 5.04 -4.41 3.14
C LEU A 55 3.65 -4.07 3.69
N SER A 56 3.26 -4.68 4.80
CA SER A 56 2.10 -4.25 5.59
C SER A 56 2.60 -3.66 6.90
N ASN A 57 2.07 -2.50 7.27
CA ASN A 57 2.33 -1.81 8.52
C ASN A 57 0.99 -1.29 9.09
N PRO A 58 0.19 -2.15 9.75
CA PRO A 58 -1.13 -1.81 10.27
C PRO A 58 -1.15 -0.59 11.21
N GLU A 59 -2.30 0.06 11.39
CA GLU A 59 -2.46 1.17 12.36
C GLU A 59 -3.11 0.71 13.64
N PHE A 60 -2.63 1.34 14.71
CA PHE A 60 -3.12 1.18 16.06
C PHE A 60 -3.44 2.56 16.68
N LEU A 61 -3.75 3.56 15.85
CA LEU A 61 -4.07 4.92 16.27
C LEU A 61 -5.55 5.01 16.66
N ALA A 62 -5.85 5.74 17.73
CA ALA A 62 -7.22 6.06 18.10
C ALA A 62 -7.57 7.52 17.74
N GLU A 63 -8.82 7.73 17.36
CA GLU A 63 -9.35 9.07 17.08
C GLU A 63 -9.27 9.94 18.34
N GLY A 64 -8.77 11.17 18.19
CA GLY A 64 -8.56 12.10 19.31
C GLY A 64 -7.22 11.94 20.05
N SER A 65 -6.49 10.84 19.88
CA SER A 65 -5.17 10.60 20.48
C SER A 65 -4.06 10.23 19.49
N ALA A 66 -4.32 10.24 18.17
CA ALA A 66 -3.40 9.75 17.14
C ALA A 66 -1.96 10.27 17.24
N ILE A 67 -1.73 11.53 17.63
CA ILE A 67 -0.36 12.05 17.83
C ILE A 67 0.33 11.39 19.02
N HIS A 68 -0.39 11.22 20.13
CA HIS A 68 0.12 10.53 21.30
C HIS A 68 0.39 9.06 20.98
N ASP A 69 -0.54 8.38 20.31
CA ASP A 69 -0.40 6.95 19.97
C ASP A 69 0.75 6.68 18.98
N LEU A 70 1.12 7.66 18.16
CA LEU A 70 2.24 7.57 17.24
C LEU A 70 3.61 7.83 17.89
N LEU A 71 3.64 8.65 18.95
CA LEU A 71 4.88 9.09 19.62
C LEU A 71 5.19 8.32 20.91
N ALA A 72 4.23 7.52 21.39
CA ALA A 72 4.36 6.69 22.58
C ALA A 72 5.27 5.46 22.36
#